data_AF-A0AAN7SMJ7-F1
#
_entry.id   AF-A0AAN7SMJ7-F1
#
_cell.length_a   1.000
_cell.length_b   1.000
_cell.length_c   1.000
_cell.angle_alpha   90.00
_cell.angle_beta   90.00
_cell.angle_gamma   90.00
#
_symmetry.space_group_name_H-M   'P 1'
#
loop_
_entity.id
_entity.type
_entity.pdbx_description
1 polymer ?
#
loop_
_entity_poly.entity_id
_entity_poly.type
_entity_poly.pdbx_seq_one_letter_code
_entity_poly.pdbx_strand_id
1 'polypeptide(L)'
;MRGQGRKAEYAARTDESTFSCHITKIVVMAPTTTIETVTITRPLKVIAFICGLIVIILMIMGLASTDWLMADGWRQGLFMYCIADDAERPLPFNVEEAPGCYPSRDRDYIHAAAGLCIITLITDLVATILTGLGLRTKEHHTKYKYYRFGVIVMGLSLVSILIALIIYPVCFAAELNLGNRKIWEFGWAYGVGWGAAIFLFGGVVLLLCDKESEEIYYKERKIVHDNDSRA
;
A
#
# COMPACT_ATOMS: atom_id res chain seq x y z
N MET A 1 36.96 -89.86 -0.41
CA MET A 1 37.83 -90.28 -1.54
C MET A 1 37.81 -89.12 -2.53
N ARG A 2 38.84 -88.25 -2.59
CA ARG A 2 40.15 -88.41 -3.25
C ARG A 2 40.04 -88.22 -4.79
N GLY A 3 40.74 -87.19 -5.31
CA GLY A 3 41.03 -86.96 -6.74
C GLY A 3 40.55 -85.58 -7.23
N GLN A 4 41.30 -84.47 -7.32
CA GLN A 4 42.72 -84.14 -7.56
C GLN A 4 43.09 -83.92 -9.04
N GLY A 5 43.24 -82.64 -9.43
CA GLY A 5 44.20 -82.12 -10.44
C GLY A 5 43.77 -82.16 -11.91
N ARG A 6 44.31 -81.34 -12.82
CA ARG A 6 45.42 -80.36 -12.79
C ARG A 6 45.47 -79.64 -14.17
N LYS A 7 45.85 -78.34 -14.19
CA LYS A 7 46.68 -77.63 -15.23
C LYS A 7 46.07 -77.51 -16.66
N ALA A 8 46.36 -76.57 -17.55
CA ALA A 8 47.36 -75.52 -17.82
C ALA A 8 46.73 -74.61 -18.91
N GLU A 9 46.80 -73.28 -18.87
CA GLU A 9 47.87 -72.40 -19.41
C GLU A 9 47.72 -72.02 -20.91
N TYR A 10 47.47 -70.71 -21.11
CA TYR A 10 48.00 -69.78 -22.15
C TYR A 10 47.83 -70.01 -23.68
N ALA A 11 47.20 -69.02 -24.34
CA ALA A 11 47.69 -68.26 -25.52
C ALA A 11 46.51 -67.40 -26.08
N ALA A 12 46.40 -66.09 -25.81
CA ALA A 12 47.14 -64.97 -26.41
C ALA A 12 47.00 -64.84 -27.95
N ARG A 13 46.04 -64.01 -28.39
CA ARG A 13 46.10 -63.14 -29.58
C ARG A 13 44.94 -62.12 -29.53
N THR A 14 45.08 -61.00 -28.82
CA THR A 14 45.44 -59.65 -29.33
C THR A 14 44.81 -59.29 -30.66
N ASP A 15 43.79 -58.42 -30.62
CA ASP A 15 43.71 -57.28 -31.54
C ASP A 15 43.19 -56.04 -30.82
N GLU A 16 43.96 -54.97 -31.01
CA GLU A 16 43.70 -53.53 -30.92
C GLU A 16 42.82 -52.98 -29.78
N SER A 17 43.41 -52.26 -28.79
CA SER A 17 43.71 -50.81 -28.84
C SER A 17 42.40 -49.97 -28.75
N THR A 18 42.15 -49.02 -27.86
CA THR A 18 43.01 -48.08 -27.12
C THR A 18 42.11 -47.34 -26.09
N PHE A 19 42.67 -47.07 -24.90
CA PHE A 19 42.34 -46.00 -23.95
C PHE A 19 41.11 -46.05 -23.01
N SER A 20 41.45 -46.32 -21.74
CA SER A 20 40.81 -45.80 -20.53
C SER A 20 40.65 -44.27 -20.59
N CYS A 21 39.45 -43.76 -20.33
CA CYS A 21 39.23 -42.37 -19.96
C CYS A 21 38.28 -42.31 -18.76
N HIS A 22 38.73 -41.62 -17.72
CA HIS A 22 38.02 -41.28 -16.49
C HIS A 22 36.51 -41.06 -16.72
N ILE A 23 35.67 -41.97 -16.20
CA ILE A 23 34.31 -41.59 -15.82
C ILE A 23 34.47 -40.77 -14.54
N THR A 24 34.71 -39.47 -14.74
CA THR A 24 34.45 -38.43 -13.76
C THR A 24 33.06 -38.72 -13.20
N LYS A 25 32.96 -39.05 -11.91
CA LYS A 25 31.69 -38.91 -11.18
C LYS A 25 31.33 -37.44 -11.35
N ILE A 26 30.39 -37.15 -12.26
CA ILE A 26 29.68 -35.89 -12.25
C ILE A 26 28.87 -35.95 -10.96
N VAL A 27 29.47 -35.48 -9.87
CA VAL A 27 28.70 -35.01 -8.73
C VAL A 27 27.91 -33.85 -9.31
N VAL A 28 26.67 -34.13 -9.70
CA VAL A 28 25.68 -33.08 -9.92
C VAL A 28 25.56 -32.43 -8.56
N MET A 29 26.27 -31.32 -8.38
CA MET A 29 26.06 -30.44 -7.25
C MET A 29 24.60 -30.00 -7.42
N ALA A 30 23.72 -30.52 -6.57
CA ALA A 30 22.39 -29.95 -6.43
C ALA A 30 22.60 -28.44 -6.29
N PRO A 31 21.87 -27.59 -7.03
CA PRO A 31 22.02 -26.17 -6.88
C PRO A 31 21.78 -25.87 -5.40
N THR A 32 22.85 -25.49 -4.70
CA THR A 32 22.77 -24.90 -3.38
C THR A 32 22.06 -23.58 -3.59
N THR A 33 20.73 -23.62 -3.60
CA THR A 33 19.93 -22.44 -3.41
C THR A 33 20.28 -21.99 -2.01
N THR A 34 21.20 -21.04 -1.92
CA THR A 34 21.36 -20.22 -0.73
C THR A 34 20.02 -19.55 -0.54
N ILE A 35 19.15 -20.21 0.21
CA ILE A 35 18.02 -19.59 0.87
C ILE A 35 18.72 -18.68 1.88
N GLU A 36 19.05 -17.46 1.45
CA GLU A 36 19.20 -16.40 2.40
C GLU A 36 17.88 -16.41 3.16
N THR A 37 17.96 -16.83 4.41
CA THR A 37 16.93 -16.61 5.41
C THR A 37 16.95 -15.10 5.72
N VAL A 38 16.78 -14.26 4.69
CA VAL A 38 16.23 -12.93 4.85
C VAL A 38 14.95 -13.19 5.60
N THR A 39 14.89 -12.71 6.84
CA THR A 39 13.73 -12.77 7.69
C THR A 39 12.50 -12.43 6.86
N ILE A 40 11.77 -13.45 6.39
CA ILE A 40 10.48 -13.33 5.69
C ILE A 40 9.44 -12.99 6.76
N THR A 41 9.70 -11.95 7.55
CA THR A 41 8.68 -11.22 8.29
C THR A 41 7.99 -10.30 7.29
N ARG A 42 7.24 -10.88 6.33
CA ARG A 42 6.34 -10.21 5.36
C ARG A 42 6.43 -8.68 5.41
N PRO A 43 7.49 -8.06 4.86
CA PRO A 43 7.74 -6.63 5.05
C PRO A 43 6.57 -5.80 4.50
N LEU A 44 5.86 -6.33 3.51
CA LEU A 44 4.64 -5.77 2.94
C LEU A 44 3.58 -5.36 3.98
N LYS A 45 3.32 -6.19 5.00
CA LYS A 45 2.27 -5.90 5.99
C LYS A 45 2.66 -4.74 6.92
N VAL A 46 3.93 -4.69 7.29
CA VAL A 46 4.48 -3.63 8.14
C VAL A 46 4.51 -2.32 7.37
N ILE A 47 4.92 -2.36 6.10
CA ILE A 47 4.89 -1.17 5.23
C ILE A 47 3.46 -0.67 5.05
N ALA A 48 2.49 -1.54 4.77
CA ALA A 48 1.09 -1.14 4.65
C ALA A 48 0.54 -0.50 5.94
N PHE A 49 0.91 -1.05 7.11
CA PHE A 49 0.55 -0.47 8.40
C PHE A 49 1.17 0.93 8.59
N ILE A 50 2.44 1.11 8.23
CA ILE A 50 3.11 2.42 8.29
C ILE A 50 2.46 3.42 7.33
N CYS A 51 2.09 2.98 6.11
CA CYS A 51 1.35 3.82 5.16
C CYS A 51 0.04 4.33 5.77
N GLY A 52 -0.75 3.46 6.42
CA GLY A 52 -1.96 3.87 7.13
C GLY A 52 -1.69 4.89 8.24
N LEU A 53 -0.65 4.69 9.06
CA LEU A 53 -0.27 5.67 10.09
C LEU A 53 0.12 7.04 9.51
N ILE A 54 0.86 7.04 8.39
CA ILE A 54 1.22 8.27 7.68
C ILE A 54 -0.04 8.97 7.17
N VAL A 55 -0.99 8.22 6.58
CA VAL A 55 -2.26 8.77 6.10
C VAL A 55 -3.04 9.42 7.24
N ILE A 56 -3.16 8.78 8.40
CA ILE A 56 -3.81 9.37 9.58
C ILE A 56 -3.20 10.74 9.91
N ILE A 57 -1.86 10.83 9.96
CA ILE A 57 -1.15 12.08 10.26
C ILE A 57 -1.43 13.13 9.17
N LEU A 58 -1.33 12.75 7.89
CA LEU A 58 -1.59 13.63 6.77
C LEU A 58 -3.03 14.14 6.77
N MET A 59 -4.00 13.28 7.07
CA MET A 59 -5.42 13.66 7.13
C MET A 59 -5.71 14.61 8.29
N ILE A 60 -5.14 14.37 9.47
CA ILE A 60 -5.27 15.31 10.61
C ILE A 60 -4.65 16.66 10.25
N MET A 61 -3.46 16.66 9.65
CA MET A 61 -2.77 17.89 9.23
C MET A 61 -3.57 18.65 8.16
N GLY A 62 -4.15 17.93 7.19
CA GLY A 62 -5.01 18.51 6.16
C GLY A 62 -6.29 19.10 6.75
N LEU A 63 -7.00 18.38 7.61
CA LEU A 63 -8.25 18.83 8.24
C LEU A 63 -8.04 20.05 9.16
N ALA A 64 -6.91 20.11 9.87
CA ALA A 64 -6.59 21.23 10.76
C ALA A 64 -6.08 22.48 10.01
N SER A 65 -5.68 22.34 8.75
CA SER A 65 -5.10 23.44 7.98
C SER A 65 -6.13 24.36 7.36
N THR A 66 -5.81 25.65 7.34
CA THR A 66 -6.58 26.72 6.66
C THR A 66 -6.07 27.03 5.25
N ASP A 67 -5.10 26.25 4.75
CA ASP A 67 -4.41 26.49 3.48
C ASP A 67 -4.82 25.46 2.41
N TRP A 68 -6.12 25.21 2.26
CA TRP A 68 -6.62 24.37 1.16
C TRP A 68 -6.68 25.15 -0.15
N LEU A 69 -7.13 26.40 -0.06
CA LEU A 69 -7.25 27.32 -1.18
C LEU A 69 -6.79 28.71 -0.72
N MET A 70 -5.96 29.34 -1.53
CA MET A 70 -5.36 30.64 -1.24
C MET A 70 -5.63 31.61 -2.39
N ALA A 71 -5.80 32.86 -2.03
CA ALA A 71 -5.76 34.01 -2.93
C ALA A 71 -5.07 35.16 -2.17
N ASP A 72 -4.81 36.26 -2.87
CA ASP A 72 -4.13 37.41 -2.29
C ASP A 72 -4.91 37.99 -1.09
N GLY A 73 -4.33 37.90 0.11
CA GLY A 73 -4.95 38.28 1.39
C GLY A 73 -6.07 37.34 1.88
N TRP A 74 -6.26 36.18 1.27
CA TRP A 74 -7.36 35.25 1.57
C TRP A 74 -6.88 33.80 1.68
N ARG A 75 -7.20 33.13 2.79
CA ARG A 75 -6.91 31.70 3.01
C ARG A 75 -8.20 30.98 3.38
N GLN A 76 -8.50 29.88 2.71
CA GLN A 76 -9.70 29.07 2.95
C GLN A 76 -9.28 27.64 3.26
N GLY A 77 -9.67 27.15 4.43
CA GLY A 77 -9.65 25.75 4.80
C GLY A 77 -11.01 25.07 4.60
N LEU A 78 -11.14 23.86 5.13
CA LEU A 78 -12.41 23.12 5.09
C LEU A 78 -13.44 23.60 6.12
N PHE A 79 -12.97 24.14 7.26
CA PHE A 79 -13.84 24.53 8.39
C PHE A 79 -13.85 26.02 8.68
N MET A 80 -12.84 26.76 8.21
CA MET A 80 -12.66 28.19 8.46
C MET A 80 -11.92 28.84 7.28
N TYR A 81 -12.19 30.12 7.04
CA TYR A 81 -11.31 30.99 6.25
C TYR A 81 -10.72 32.09 7.13
N CYS A 82 -9.61 32.66 6.67
CA CYS A 82 -8.95 33.77 7.29
C CYS A 82 -8.63 34.86 6.24
N ILE A 83 -8.83 36.11 6.66
CA ILE A 83 -8.61 37.32 5.86
C ILE A 83 -7.43 38.08 6.48
N ALA A 84 -6.46 38.46 5.65
CA ALA A 84 -5.31 39.25 6.08
C ALA A 84 -5.67 40.74 6.25
N ASP A 85 -4.92 41.45 7.10
CA ASP A 85 -5.14 42.89 7.39
C ASP A 85 -4.99 43.79 6.16
N ASP A 86 -4.16 43.37 5.20
CA ASP A 86 -3.82 44.08 3.96
C ASP A 86 -4.59 43.57 2.73
N ALA A 87 -5.65 42.78 2.92
CA ALA A 87 -6.41 42.19 1.82
C ALA A 87 -7.07 43.25 0.91
N GLU A 88 -6.79 43.17 -0.39
CA GLU A 88 -7.37 44.04 -1.41
C GLU A 88 -8.91 43.85 -1.52
N ARG A 89 -9.63 44.97 -1.63
CA ARG A 89 -11.10 45.00 -1.79
C ARG A 89 -11.50 45.15 -3.26
N PRO A 90 -12.61 44.53 -3.72
CA PRO A 90 -13.55 43.73 -2.95
C PRO A 90 -12.99 42.35 -2.57
N LEU A 91 -13.36 41.86 -1.39
CA LEU A 91 -13.01 40.51 -0.95
C LEU A 91 -13.66 39.46 -1.86
N PRO A 92 -13.07 38.26 -1.96
CA PRO A 92 -13.67 37.18 -2.72
C PRO A 92 -15.11 36.90 -2.31
N PHE A 93 -15.97 36.64 -3.28
CA PHE A 93 -17.39 36.31 -3.06
C PHE A 93 -18.23 37.41 -2.39
N ASN A 94 -17.76 38.66 -2.43
CA ASN A 94 -18.43 39.83 -1.86
C ASN A 94 -18.73 39.69 -0.36
N VAL A 95 -17.83 39.05 0.38
CA VAL A 95 -17.87 39.01 1.85
C VAL A 95 -17.45 40.38 2.40
N GLU A 96 -18.16 40.92 3.39
CA GLU A 96 -17.91 42.26 3.95
C GLU A 96 -17.29 42.24 5.36
N GLU A 97 -16.66 41.13 5.72
CA GLU A 97 -16.08 40.92 7.05
C GLU A 97 -14.74 41.63 7.24
N ALA A 98 -14.44 41.97 8.50
CA ALA A 98 -13.16 42.58 8.88
C ALA A 98 -12.02 41.52 8.86
N PRO A 99 -10.74 41.92 8.82
CA PRO A 99 -9.62 40.99 8.96
C PRO A 99 -9.76 40.09 10.19
N GLY A 100 -9.46 38.80 10.01
CA GLY A 100 -9.73 37.78 11.03
C GLY A 100 -10.07 36.42 10.43
N CYS A 101 -10.35 35.44 11.30
CA CYS A 101 -10.76 34.09 10.91
C CYS A 101 -12.23 33.84 11.27
N TYR A 102 -12.96 33.27 10.32
CA TYR A 102 -14.40 33.05 10.37
C TYR A 102 -14.73 31.61 9.98
N PRO A 103 -15.89 31.07 10.42
CA PRO A 103 -16.32 29.74 10.01
C PRO A 103 -16.46 29.63 8.49
N SER A 104 -16.25 28.43 7.95
CA SER A 104 -16.31 28.18 6.50
C SER A 104 -17.61 28.70 5.90
N ARG A 105 -17.51 29.27 4.71
CA ARG A 105 -18.67 29.74 3.94
C ARG A 105 -19.69 28.61 3.76
N ASP A 106 -20.97 28.96 3.91
CA ASP A 106 -22.12 28.05 3.77
C ASP A 106 -22.29 27.58 2.32
N ARG A 107 -21.45 26.62 1.91
CA ARG A 107 -21.51 25.97 0.60
C ARG A 107 -21.45 24.47 0.79
N ASP A 108 -22.41 23.79 0.18
CA ASP A 108 -22.59 22.35 0.30
C ASP A 108 -21.34 21.55 -0.07
N TYR A 109 -20.62 21.97 -1.12
CA TYR A 109 -19.43 21.25 -1.59
C TYR A 109 -18.25 21.32 -0.60
N ILE A 110 -18.13 22.41 0.18
CA ILE A 110 -17.08 22.56 1.20
C ILE A 110 -17.39 21.65 2.38
N HIS A 111 -18.64 21.67 2.86
CA HIS A 111 -19.08 20.79 3.94
C HIS A 111 -19.06 19.31 3.52
N ALA A 112 -19.43 18.99 2.29
CA ALA A 112 -19.35 17.63 1.75
C ALA A 112 -17.90 17.15 1.65
N ALA A 113 -16.98 17.98 1.16
CA ALA A 113 -15.55 17.65 1.12
C ALA A 113 -14.98 17.43 2.53
N ALA A 114 -15.36 18.28 3.50
CA ALA A 114 -14.99 18.10 4.90
C ALA A 114 -15.52 16.78 5.49
N GLY A 115 -16.80 16.48 5.24
CA GLY A 115 -17.42 15.23 5.67
C GLY A 115 -16.73 14.00 5.07
N LEU A 116 -16.42 14.02 3.78
CA LEU A 116 -15.69 12.94 3.11
C LEU A 116 -14.28 12.76 3.67
N CYS A 117 -13.55 13.84 3.95
CA CYS A 117 -12.23 13.78 4.58
C CYS A 117 -12.28 13.20 6.01
N ILE A 118 -13.31 13.54 6.80
CA ILE A 118 -13.53 12.95 8.13
C ILE A 118 -13.84 11.45 8.01
N ILE A 119 -14.72 11.07 7.07
CA ILE A 119 -15.04 9.66 6.80
C ILE A 119 -13.78 8.89 6.39
N THR A 120 -12.94 9.46 5.53
CA THR A 120 -11.63 8.90 5.16
C THR A 120 -10.76 8.66 6.39
N LEU A 121 -10.63 9.64 7.29
CA LEU A 121 -9.84 9.53 8.50
C LEU A 121 -10.37 8.41 9.43
N ILE A 122 -11.68 8.36 9.67
CA ILE A 122 -12.28 7.34 10.55
C ILE A 122 -12.13 5.94 9.94
N THR A 123 -12.42 5.80 8.65
CA THR A 123 -12.31 4.51 7.96
C THR A 123 -10.86 4.04 7.88
N ASP A 124 -9.90 4.93 7.60
CA ASP A 124 -8.48 4.60 7.59
C ASP A 124 -7.95 4.23 8.98
N LEU A 125 -8.40 4.92 10.03
CA LEU A 125 -8.09 4.55 11.42
C LEU A 125 -8.57 3.13 11.73
N VAL A 126 -9.81 2.80 11.35
CA VAL A 126 -10.36 1.45 11.53
C VAL A 126 -9.56 0.42 10.71
N ALA A 127 -9.24 0.72 9.45
CA ALA A 127 -8.44 -0.17 8.60
C ALA A 127 -7.02 -0.41 9.17
N THR A 128 -6.38 0.63 9.68
CA THR A 128 -5.05 0.57 10.30
C THR A 128 -5.08 -0.27 11.57
N ILE A 129 -6.10 -0.10 12.42
CA ILE A 129 -6.29 -0.95 13.62
C ILE A 129 -6.51 -2.41 13.23
N LEU A 130 -7.38 -2.69 12.25
CA LEU A 130 -7.64 -4.05 11.77
C LEU A 130 -6.37 -4.70 11.20
N THR A 131 -5.55 -3.93 10.48
CA THR A 131 -4.25 -4.38 9.95
C THR A 131 -3.28 -4.69 11.10
N GLY A 132 -3.19 -3.83 12.12
CA GLY A 132 -2.38 -4.07 13.31
C GLY A 132 -2.83 -5.30 14.13
N LEU A 133 -4.14 -5.49 14.31
CA LEU A 133 -4.69 -6.69 14.96
C LEU A 133 -4.43 -7.95 14.13
N GLY A 134 -4.51 -7.85 12.81
CA GLY A 134 -4.16 -8.91 11.87
C GLY A 134 -2.68 -9.31 11.93
N LEU A 135 -1.78 -8.39 12.30
CA LEU A 135 -0.36 -8.67 12.52
C LEU A 135 -0.12 -9.44 13.84
N ARG A 136 -0.89 -9.12 14.89
CA ARG A 136 -0.75 -9.73 16.22
C ARG A 136 -1.42 -11.10 16.34
N THR A 137 -2.42 -11.38 15.52
CA THR A 137 -3.23 -12.60 15.59
C THR A 137 -2.46 -13.82 15.07
N LYS A 138 -2.32 -14.87 15.90
CA LYS A 138 -1.66 -16.14 15.54
C LYS A 138 -2.60 -17.12 14.81
N GLU A 139 -3.90 -16.98 14.99
CA GLU A 139 -4.90 -17.90 14.44
C GLU A 139 -5.25 -17.61 12.97
N HIS A 140 -5.06 -18.60 12.10
CA HIS A 140 -5.12 -18.45 10.64
C HIS A 140 -6.48 -17.98 10.09
N HIS A 141 -7.59 -18.52 10.58
CA HIS A 141 -8.92 -18.19 10.07
C HIS A 141 -9.35 -16.77 10.46
N THR A 142 -9.08 -16.38 11.71
CA THR A 142 -9.39 -15.05 12.23
C THR A 142 -8.50 -13.98 11.58
N LYS A 143 -7.22 -14.29 11.37
CA LYS A 143 -6.28 -13.47 10.61
C LYS A 143 -6.82 -13.12 9.22
N TYR A 144 -7.25 -14.12 8.43
CA TYR A 144 -7.78 -13.91 7.08
C TYR A 144 -8.99 -12.96 7.05
N LYS A 145 -9.89 -13.07 8.04
CA LYS A 145 -11.05 -12.17 8.15
C LYS A 145 -10.61 -10.71 8.38
N TYR A 146 -9.69 -10.46 9.31
CA TYR A 146 -9.18 -9.11 9.58
C TYR A 146 -8.54 -8.47 8.34
N TYR A 147 -7.70 -9.20 7.59
CA TYR A 147 -7.10 -8.65 6.36
C TYR A 147 -8.14 -8.37 5.27
N ARG A 148 -9.14 -9.24 5.10
CA ARG A 148 -10.21 -9.02 4.10
C ARG A 148 -11.04 -7.78 4.42
N PHE A 149 -11.44 -7.60 5.68
CA PHE A 149 -12.14 -6.39 6.11
C PHE A 149 -11.23 -5.16 6.00
N GLY A 150 -9.96 -5.27 6.39
CA GLY A 150 -8.98 -4.19 6.28
C GLY A 150 -8.85 -3.64 4.86
N VAL A 151 -8.67 -4.51 3.86
CA VAL A 151 -8.58 -4.10 2.44
C VAL A 151 -9.85 -3.38 1.96
N ILE A 152 -11.03 -3.90 2.32
CA ILE A 152 -12.31 -3.29 1.90
C ILE A 152 -12.47 -1.91 2.53
N VAL A 153 -12.24 -1.79 3.84
CA VAL A 153 -12.38 -0.51 4.56
C VAL A 153 -11.35 0.51 4.08
N MET A 154 -10.11 0.09 3.84
CA MET A 154 -9.06 0.97 3.31
C MET A 154 -9.34 1.40 1.86
N GLY A 155 -9.92 0.51 1.05
CA GLY A 155 -10.40 0.84 -0.29
C GLY A 155 -11.56 1.85 -0.27
N LEU A 156 -12.49 1.73 0.68
CA LEU A 156 -13.57 2.73 0.88
C LEU A 156 -12.99 4.11 1.27
N SER A 157 -11.98 4.13 2.14
CA SER A 157 -11.26 5.36 2.50
C SER A 157 -10.63 6.02 1.27
N LEU A 158 -9.96 5.23 0.42
CA LEU A 158 -9.37 5.72 -0.84
C LEU A 158 -10.44 6.33 -1.78
N VAL A 159 -11.57 5.66 -1.96
CA VAL A 159 -12.65 6.19 -2.81
C VAL A 159 -13.20 7.49 -2.21
N SER A 160 -13.41 7.54 -0.90
CA SER A 160 -13.90 8.72 -0.19
C SER A 160 -12.99 9.93 -0.39
N ILE A 161 -11.67 9.78 -0.20
CA ILE A 161 -10.73 10.89 -0.37
C ILE A 161 -10.61 11.35 -1.82
N LEU A 162 -10.66 10.42 -2.78
CA LEU A 162 -10.64 10.77 -4.21
C LEU A 162 -11.89 11.59 -4.58
N ILE A 163 -13.07 11.21 -4.08
CA ILE A 163 -14.29 11.98 -4.30
C ILE A 163 -14.14 13.39 -3.71
N ALA A 164 -13.62 13.53 -2.49
CA ALA A 164 -13.40 14.83 -1.87
C ALA A 164 -12.46 15.73 -2.70
N LEU A 165 -11.34 15.17 -3.18
CA LEU A 165 -10.33 15.88 -3.96
C LEU A 165 -10.78 16.26 -5.37
N ILE A 166 -11.77 15.57 -5.93
CA ILE A 166 -12.34 15.92 -7.24
C ILE A 166 -13.51 16.89 -7.08
N ILE A 167 -14.41 16.68 -6.13
CA ILE A 167 -15.56 17.56 -5.91
C ILE A 167 -15.10 18.98 -5.55
N TYR A 168 -14.08 19.11 -4.69
CA TYR A 168 -13.60 20.41 -4.22
C TYR A 168 -13.20 21.36 -5.37
N PRO A 169 -12.25 21.02 -6.27
CA PRO A 169 -11.88 21.89 -7.40
C PRO A 169 -12.97 21.99 -8.47
N VAL A 170 -13.76 20.93 -8.73
CA VAL A 170 -14.79 20.95 -9.78
C VAL A 170 -15.93 21.92 -9.41
N CYS A 171 -16.41 21.85 -8.17
CA CYS A 171 -17.43 22.79 -7.69
C CYS A 171 -16.86 24.20 -7.53
N PHE A 172 -15.63 24.33 -7.06
CA PHE A 172 -14.96 25.63 -6.98
C PHE A 172 -14.82 26.31 -8.35
N ALA A 173 -14.49 25.54 -9.41
CA ALA A 173 -14.37 26.07 -10.76
C ALA A 173 -15.68 26.69 -11.29
N ALA A 174 -16.84 26.16 -10.89
CA ALA A 174 -18.13 26.72 -11.24
C ALA A 174 -18.39 28.09 -10.57
N GLU A 175 -17.71 28.37 -9.45
CA GLU A 175 -17.88 29.59 -8.66
C GLU A 175 -16.80 30.64 -8.91
N LEU A 176 -15.80 30.36 -9.75
CA LEU A 176 -14.68 31.27 -10.02
C LEU A 176 -15.14 32.66 -10.47
N ASN A 177 -16.24 32.75 -11.23
CA ASN A 177 -16.81 34.02 -11.69
C ASN A 177 -17.30 34.91 -10.53
N LEU A 178 -17.64 34.32 -9.38
CA LEU A 178 -18.08 35.03 -8.17
C LEU A 178 -16.91 35.42 -7.27
N GLY A 179 -15.71 34.87 -7.51
CA GLY A 179 -14.55 35.03 -6.64
C GLY A 179 -13.88 36.40 -6.72
N ASN A 180 -14.24 37.25 -7.70
CA ASN A 180 -13.72 38.62 -7.91
C ASN A 180 -12.18 38.77 -7.87
N ARG A 181 -11.45 37.66 -8.00
CA ARG A 181 -9.98 37.57 -8.03
C ARG A 181 -9.58 36.73 -9.23
N LYS A 182 -8.50 37.15 -9.88
CA LYS A 182 -7.98 36.51 -11.10
C LYS A 182 -7.06 35.33 -10.83
N ILE A 183 -6.48 35.27 -9.62
CA ILE A 183 -5.43 34.32 -9.24
C ILE A 183 -5.92 33.56 -8.02
N TRP A 184 -5.98 32.24 -8.16
CA TRP A 184 -6.32 31.29 -7.11
C TRP A 184 -5.31 30.17 -7.11
N GLU A 185 -4.81 29.83 -5.93
CA GLU A 185 -3.79 28.81 -5.75
C GLU A 185 -4.32 27.74 -4.81
N PHE A 186 -4.19 26.47 -5.21
CA PHE A 186 -4.41 25.37 -4.29
C PHE A 186 -3.26 25.33 -3.31
N GLY A 187 -3.57 25.39 -2.01
CA GLY A 187 -2.55 25.41 -0.98
C GLY A 187 -1.98 24.03 -0.67
N TRP A 188 -1.01 24.02 0.24
CA TRP A 188 -0.26 22.82 0.59
C TRP A 188 -1.16 21.73 1.20
N ALA A 189 -2.23 22.11 1.90
CA ALA A 189 -3.14 21.16 2.53
C ALA A 189 -3.91 20.33 1.49
N TYR A 190 -4.26 20.96 0.36
CA TYR A 190 -4.84 20.24 -0.78
C TYR A 190 -3.84 19.24 -1.37
N GLY A 191 -2.56 19.63 -1.50
CA GLY A 191 -1.48 18.72 -1.89
C GLY A 191 -1.29 17.54 -0.92
N VAL A 192 -1.42 17.79 0.39
CA VAL A 192 -1.39 16.75 1.43
C VAL A 192 -2.53 15.74 1.24
N GLY A 193 -3.73 16.19 0.85
CA GLY A 193 -4.83 15.30 0.52
C GLY A 193 -4.50 14.34 -0.64
N TRP A 194 -3.88 14.83 -1.71
CA TRP A 194 -3.37 13.97 -2.80
C TRP A 194 -2.27 13.01 -2.32
N GLY A 195 -1.38 13.48 -1.45
CA GLY A 195 -0.39 12.63 -0.79
C GLY A 195 -1.03 11.48 -0.02
N ALA A 196 -2.07 11.77 0.77
CA ALA A 196 -2.85 10.77 1.49
C ALA A 196 -3.49 9.76 0.53
N ALA A 197 -4.05 10.20 -0.60
CA ALA A 197 -4.61 9.30 -1.61
C ALA A 197 -3.56 8.36 -2.22
N ILE A 198 -2.34 8.84 -2.49
CA ILE A 198 -1.24 8.02 -3.01
C ILE A 198 -0.81 6.96 -1.98
N PHE A 199 -0.65 7.35 -0.72
CA PHE A 199 -0.29 6.41 0.34
C PHE A 199 -1.40 5.38 0.60
N LEU A 200 -2.67 5.78 0.56
CA LEU A 200 -3.80 4.86 0.64
C LEU A 200 -3.81 3.87 -0.51
N PHE A 201 -3.63 4.35 -1.75
CA PHE A 201 -3.54 3.49 -2.92
C PHE A 201 -2.39 2.48 -2.80
N GLY A 202 -1.20 2.96 -2.42
CA GLY A 202 -0.05 2.11 -2.13
C GLY A 202 -0.35 1.06 -1.05
N GLY A 203 -0.95 1.48 0.06
CA GLY A 203 -1.37 0.57 1.13
C GLY A 203 -2.33 -0.51 0.63
N VAL A 204 -3.32 -0.15 -0.18
CA VAL A 204 -4.33 -1.09 -0.69
C VAL A 204 -3.66 -2.14 -1.59
N VAL A 205 -2.78 -1.70 -2.50
CA VAL A 205 -2.01 -2.59 -3.37
C VAL A 205 -1.11 -3.51 -2.54
N LEU A 206 -0.40 -3.00 -1.54
CA LEU A 206 0.48 -3.81 -0.69
C LEU A 206 -0.31 -4.89 0.08
N LEU A 207 -1.49 -4.55 0.62
CA LEU A 207 -2.34 -5.54 1.29
C LEU A 207 -2.94 -6.58 0.32
N LEU A 208 -3.23 -6.20 -0.93
CA LEU A 208 -3.71 -7.12 -1.97
C LEU A 208 -2.61 -8.10 -2.40
N CYS A 209 -1.41 -7.59 -2.69
CA CYS A 209 -0.25 -8.43 -3.03
C CYS A 209 0.10 -9.39 -1.89
N ASP A 210 -0.01 -8.94 -0.64
CA ASP A 210 0.21 -9.82 0.50
C ASP A 210 -0.83 -10.94 0.56
N LYS A 211 -2.12 -10.64 0.36
CA LYS A 211 -3.19 -11.65 0.34
C LYS A 211 -2.92 -12.73 -0.71
N GLU A 212 -2.52 -12.34 -1.91
CA GLU A 212 -2.17 -13.26 -2.99
C GLU A 212 -0.96 -14.15 -2.60
N SER A 213 0.07 -13.56 -2.00
CA SER A 213 1.23 -14.31 -1.50
C SER A 213 0.89 -15.29 -0.37
N GLU A 214 -0.06 -14.97 0.52
CA GLU A 214 -0.56 -15.92 1.53
C GLU A 214 -1.26 -17.09 0.85
N GLU A 215 -2.13 -16.82 -0.12
CA GLU A 215 -2.91 -17.86 -0.79
C GLU A 215 -2.04 -18.88 -1.54
N ILE A 216 -1.01 -18.41 -2.26
CA ILE A 216 -0.05 -19.26 -2.97
C ILE A 216 0.68 -20.17 -1.99
N TYR A 217 1.20 -19.61 -0.89
CA TYR A 217 1.92 -20.37 0.14
C TYR A 217 1.07 -21.49 0.77
N TYR A 218 -0.24 -21.26 1.00
CA TYR A 218 -1.12 -22.33 1.49
C TYR A 218 -1.41 -23.40 0.44
N LYS A 219 -1.50 -23.03 -0.85
CA LYS A 219 -1.70 -24.00 -1.94
C LYS A 219 -0.49 -24.91 -2.07
N GLU A 220 0.73 -24.35 -2.07
CA GLU A 220 1.98 -25.12 -2.15
C GLU A 220 2.12 -26.11 -0.99
N ARG A 221 1.88 -25.67 0.26
CA ARG A 221 1.99 -26.55 1.44
C ARG A 221 1.02 -27.73 1.40
N LYS A 222 -0.20 -27.55 0.87
CA LYS A 222 -1.20 -28.64 0.77
C LYS A 222 -0.79 -29.70 -0.26
N ILE A 223 -0.19 -29.30 -1.38
CA ILE A 223 0.24 -30.21 -2.46
C ILE A 223 1.37 -31.12 -1.95
N VAL A 224 2.35 -30.57 -1.22
CA VAL A 224 3.46 -31.34 -0.66
C VAL A 224 2.94 -32.41 0.32
N HIS A 225 1.99 -32.05 1.19
CA HIS A 225 1.48 -32.98 2.19
C HIS A 225 0.62 -34.10 1.59
N ASP A 226 -0.17 -33.83 0.53
CA ASP A 226 -0.94 -34.86 -0.18
C ASP A 226 -0.03 -35.83 -0.92
N ASN A 227 1.07 -35.33 -1.51
CA ASN A 227 2.01 -36.15 -2.25
C ASN A 227 2.83 -37.08 -1.33
N ASP A 228 3.23 -36.62 -0.15
CA ASP A 228 3.92 -37.44 0.87
C ASP A 228 3.01 -38.52 1.46
N SER A 229 1.69 -38.27 1.52
CA SER A 229 0.71 -39.24 2.05
C SER A 229 0.39 -40.40 1.09
N ARG A 230 0.88 -40.34 -0.16
CA ARG A 230 0.58 -41.30 -1.24
C ARG A 230 1.79 -42.14 -1.67
N ALA A 231 2.97 -41.89 -1.10
CA ALA A 231 4.20 -42.67 -1.30
C ALA A 231 4.40 -43.68 -0.18
#